data_AF-A0A2W5B534-F1
#
_entry.id   AF-A0A2W5B534-F1
#
_cell.length_a   1.000
_cell.length_b   1.000
_cell.length_c   1.000
_cell.angle_alpha   90.00
_cell.angle_beta   90.00
_cell.angle_gamma   90.00
#
_symmetry.space_group_name_H-M   'P 1'
#
loop_
_entity.id
_entity.type
_entity.pdbx_description
1 polymer ?
#
loop_
_entity_poly.entity_id
_entity_poly.type
_entity_poly.pdbx_seq_one_letter_code
_entity_poly.pdbx_strand_id
1 'polypeptide(L)'
;GVQQGPQFLGGLSRWRDSGMADTPTIRHPRAFAGESEDNWELQVEQLLAVLRRERPEVLVTYGPDGGYGHPDHIRAHRVTHEAVRRLVDAGEEAAPHEIWWAVTPAGAFHAAMAGAEVPEGWREAEDGEVALVAEEFIDAFVQGAPEDVAAKRKAMAAHATQLWVADGTRTDVNPEARDVVTPTGEYLFALSNLISQPILPVEGYQLGWVKNADPNTNRQISLLHFDFVVPSNGTAQEHGNDGKVRGENG
;
A
#
# COMPACT_ATOMS: atom_id res chain seq x y z
N GLY A 1 -13.55 -19.15 17.83
CA GLY A 1 -12.71 -19.20 16.61
C GLY A 1 -12.95 -17.93 15.84
N VAL A 2 -11.91 -17.32 15.28
CA VAL A 2 -12.02 -16.12 14.44
C VAL A 2 -12.92 -16.45 13.26
N GLN A 3 -13.90 -15.58 12.97
CA GLN A 3 -14.79 -15.74 11.84
C GLN A 3 -13.96 -15.65 10.55
N GLN A 4 -13.89 -16.73 9.79
CA GLN A 4 -13.12 -16.82 8.55
C GLN A 4 -13.93 -16.13 7.43
N GLY A 5 -13.54 -14.91 7.05
CA GLY A 5 -14.14 -14.15 5.95
C GLY A 5 -13.87 -12.64 6.04
N PRO A 6 -14.00 -11.90 4.92
CA PRO A 6 -13.79 -10.45 4.94
C PRO A 6 -14.83 -9.77 5.83
N GLN A 7 -14.35 -8.92 6.76
CA GLN A 7 -15.19 -8.05 7.58
C GLN A 7 -15.15 -6.64 7.00
N PHE A 8 -16.29 -6.14 6.52
CA PHE A 8 -16.40 -4.78 5.99
C PHE A 8 -16.62 -3.78 7.13
N LEU A 9 -15.81 -2.71 7.19
CA LEU A 9 -15.92 -1.66 8.20
C LEU A 9 -17.33 -1.04 8.19
N GLY A 10 -18.04 -1.12 9.33
CA GLY A 10 -19.41 -0.63 9.44
C GLY A 10 -20.47 -1.46 8.69
N GLY A 11 -20.10 -2.63 8.16
CA GLY A 11 -20.97 -3.54 7.43
C GLY A 11 -20.88 -3.39 5.91
N LEU A 12 -21.37 -4.40 5.19
CA LEU A 12 -21.35 -4.43 3.73
C LEU A 12 -22.00 -3.17 3.15
N SER A 13 -21.34 -2.57 2.16
CA SER A 13 -21.78 -1.35 1.46
C SER A 13 -21.89 -0.08 2.30
N ARG A 14 -21.45 -0.05 3.58
CA ARG A 14 -21.50 1.17 4.41
C ARG A 14 -20.76 2.33 3.77
N TRP A 15 -19.48 2.09 3.49
CA TRP A 15 -18.57 3.04 2.84
C TRP A 15 -18.43 2.67 1.37
N ARG A 16 -18.49 3.67 0.51
CA ARG A 16 -18.27 3.54 -0.93
C ARG A 16 -16.81 3.84 -1.23
N ASP A 17 -16.24 3.08 -2.17
CA ASP A 17 -14.99 3.45 -2.83
C ASP A 17 -15.07 4.90 -3.35
N SER A 18 -14.06 5.68 -2.99
CA SER A 18 -13.97 7.11 -3.33
C SER A 18 -13.52 7.34 -4.76
N GLY A 19 -12.87 6.36 -5.39
CA GLY A 19 -12.07 6.56 -6.59
C GLY A 19 -10.83 7.44 -6.32
N MET A 20 -10.14 7.82 -7.40
CA MET A 20 -8.98 8.71 -7.31
C MET A 20 -9.39 10.14 -6.91
N ALA A 21 -8.44 10.89 -6.34
CA ALA A 21 -8.69 12.21 -5.72
C ALA A 21 -9.33 13.24 -6.67
N ASP A 22 -9.05 13.14 -7.96
CA ASP A 22 -9.51 14.02 -9.03
C ASP A 22 -10.86 13.59 -9.63
N THR A 23 -11.39 12.44 -9.22
CA THR A 23 -12.63 11.89 -9.77
C THR A 23 -13.87 12.44 -9.06
N PRO A 24 -15.03 12.57 -9.76
CA PRO A 24 -16.25 13.04 -9.11
C PRO A 24 -16.77 12.14 -7.98
N THR A 25 -16.36 10.87 -7.92
CA THR A 25 -16.85 9.89 -6.94
C THR A 25 -16.43 10.22 -5.51
N ILE A 26 -15.33 10.94 -5.30
CA ILE A 26 -14.86 11.32 -3.96
C ILE A 26 -15.82 12.27 -3.24
N ARG A 27 -16.65 13.01 -4.01
CA ARG A 27 -17.68 13.91 -3.48
C ARG A 27 -18.97 13.20 -3.10
N HIS A 28 -19.07 11.89 -3.31
CA HIS A 28 -20.25 11.13 -2.92
C HIS A 28 -20.40 11.15 -1.39
N PRO A 29 -21.60 11.36 -0.82
CA PRO A 29 -21.77 11.49 0.64
C PRO A 29 -21.28 10.28 1.47
N ARG A 30 -21.22 9.10 0.82
CA ARG A 30 -20.71 7.85 1.41
C ARG A 30 -19.30 7.46 0.96
N ALA A 31 -18.60 8.31 0.20
CA ALA A 31 -17.21 8.07 -0.16
C ALA A 31 -16.38 7.91 1.12
N PHE A 32 -15.54 6.87 1.17
CA PHE A 32 -14.79 6.53 2.36
C PHE A 32 -13.78 7.64 2.74
N ALA A 33 -13.08 8.19 1.77
CA ALA A 33 -12.13 9.28 1.88
C ALA A 33 -12.72 10.68 1.58
N GLY A 34 -14.04 10.84 1.68
CA GLY A 34 -14.68 12.15 1.55
C GLY A 34 -14.33 13.10 2.70
N GLU A 35 -14.61 14.39 2.54
CA GLU A 35 -14.24 15.47 3.48
C GLU A 35 -15.11 15.57 4.75
N SER A 36 -16.07 14.67 4.96
CA SER A 36 -17.00 14.75 6.09
C SER A 36 -16.35 14.34 7.42
N GLU A 37 -16.37 15.24 8.40
CA GLU A 37 -15.95 14.98 9.79
C GLU A 37 -16.83 13.94 10.48
N ASP A 38 -18.15 13.99 10.28
CA ASP A 38 -19.07 12.97 10.80
C ASP A 38 -18.72 11.56 10.29
N ASN A 39 -18.33 11.46 9.02
CA ASN A 39 -17.86 10.20 8.46
C ASN A 39 -16.54 9.75 9.09
N TRP A 40 -15.62 10.67 9.38
CA TRP A 40 -14.37 10.37 10.09
C TRP A 40 -14.61 9.75 11.46
N GLU A 41 -15.38 10.44 12.31
CA GLU A 41 -15.64 9.95 13.67
C GLU A 41 -16.31 8.58 13.64
N LEU A 42 -17.29 8.38 12.76
CA LEU A 42 -17.95 7.10 12.64
C LEU A 42 -17.02 5.98 12.16
N GLN A 43 -16.10 6.25 11.23
CA GLN A 43 -15.12 5.26 10.75
C GLN A 43 -14.17 4.83 11.87
N VAL A 44 -13.70 5.78 12.66
CA VAL A 44 -12.84 5.52 13.82
C VAL A 44 -13.59 4.70 14.87
N GLU A 45 -14.82 5.06 15.23
CA GLU A 45 -15.64 4.30 16.18
C GLU A 45 -15.93 2.87 15.70
N GLN A 46 -16.18 2.69 14.40
CA GLN A 46 -16.37 1.37 13.81
C GLN A 46 -15.11 0.51 13.90
N LEU A 47 -13.93 1.09 13.67
CA LEU A 47 -12.67 0.36 13.77
C LEU A 47 -12.32 0.06 15.23
N LEU A 48 -12.56 0.99 16.16
CA LEU A 48 -12.43 0.76 17.60
C LEU A 48 -13.26 -0.44 18.05
N ALA A 49 -14.51 -0.56 17.58
CA ALA A 49 -15.36 -1.70 17.90
C ALA A 49 -14.79 -3.04 17.38
N VAL A 50 -14.11 -3.03 16.22
CA VAL A 50 -13.40 -4.21 15.68
C VAL A 50 -12.18 -4.53 16.54
N LEU A 51 -11.32 -3.56 16.81
CA LEU A 51 -10.10 -3.75 17.60
C LEU A 51 -10.41 -4.25 19.02
N ARG A 52 -11.43 -3.70 19.68
CA ARG A 52 -11.90 -4.19 21.00
C ARG A 52 -12.38 -5.63 20.98
N ARG A 53 -13.00 -6.05 19.87
CA ARG A 53 -13.49 -7.43 19.71
C ARG A 53 -12.35 -8.40 19.41
N GLU A 54 -11.52 -8.08 18.44
CA GLU A 54 -10.49 -9.00 17.92
C GLU A 54 -9.21 -8.99 18.76
N ARG A 55 -8.89 -7.85 19.41
CA ARG A 55 -7.68 -7.62 20.23
C ARG A 55 -6.39 -8.11 19.55
N PRO A 56 -6.09 -7.60 18.34
CA PRO A 56 -4.92 -8.06 17.60
C PRO A 56 -3.63 -7.65 18.30
N GLU A 57 -2.62 -8.52 18.29
CA GLU A 57 -1.26 -8.18 18.75
C GLU A 57 -0.55 -7.27 17.73
N VAL A 58 -0.77 -7.54 16.44
CA VAL A 58 -0.16 -6.83 15.31
C VAL A 58 -1.25 -6.34 14.36
N LEU A 59 -1.10 -5.11 13.88
CA LEU A 59 -1.97 -4.53 12.86
C LEU A 59 -1.18 -4.20 11.59
N VAL A 60 -1.68 -4.61 10.43
CA VAL A 60 -1.08 -4.29 9.13
C VAL A 60 -2.01 -3.33 8.38
N THR A 61 -1.46 -2.24 7.85
CA THR A 61 -2.21 -1.25 7.06
C THR A 61 -1.30 -0.63 5.98
N TYR A 62 -1.76 0.42 5.31
CA TYR A 62 -0.97 1.16 4.32
C TYR A 62 0.03 2.11 4.99
N GLY A 63 1.07 2.51 4.26
CA GLY A 63 1.90 3.66 4.61
C GLY A 63 1.14 4.99 4.56
N PRO A 64 1.73 6.10 5.06
CA PRO A 64 1.07 7.41 5.10
C PRO A 64 0.74 7.98 3.71
N ASP A 65 1.45 7.53 2.68
CA ASP A 65 1.24 7.84 1.26
C ASP A 65 0.15 6.97 0.60
N GLY A 66 -0.34 5.93 1.27
CA GLY A 66 -1.28 4.97 0.71
C GLY A 66 -0.68 4.07 -0.38
N GLY A 67 0.66 3.98 -0.46
CA GLY A 67 1.40 3.31 -1.52
C GLY A 67 1.47 4.15 -2.80
N TYR A 68 0.42 4.12 -3.63
CA TYR A 68 0.38 4.88 -4.89
C TYR A 68 -0.47 6.16 -4.81
N GLY A 69 -0.79 6.63 -3.60
CA GLY A 69 -1.57 7.86 -3.41
C GLY A 69 -3.09 7.69 -3.47
N HIS A 70 -3.63 6.46 -3.43
CA HIS A 70 -5.08 6.27 -3.45
C HIS A 70 -5.74 6.90 -2.20
N PRO A 71 -6.77 7.76 -2.35
CA PRO A 71 -7.41 8.43 -1.21
C PRO A 71 -7.91 7.46 -0.13
N ASP A 72 -8.50 6.34 -0.54
CA ASP A 72 -9.00 5.34 0.42
C ASP A 72 -7.89 4.63 1.18
N HIS A 73 -6.71 4.43 0.60
CA HIS A 73 -5.57 3.83 1.30
C HIS A 73 -5.02 4.80 2.35
N ILE A 74 -4.86 6.07 2.00
CA ILE A 74 -4.48 7.14 2.93
C ILE A 74 -5.51 7.25 4.05
N ARG A 75 -6.80 7.19 3.73
CA ARG A 75 -7.87 7.23 4.74
C ARG A 75 -7.82 6.02 5.67
N ALA A 76 -7.62 4.82 5.14
CA ALA A 76 -7.48 3.59 5.93
C ALA A 76 -6.26 3.66 6.88
N HIS A 77 -5.13 4.16 6.40
CA HIS A 77 -3.96 4.46 7.26
C HIS A 77 -4.33 5.40 8.41
N ARG A 78 -4.97 6.54 8.10
CA ARG A 78 -5.32 7.55 9.11
C ARG A 78 -6.33 7.04 10.13
N VAL A 79 -7.42 6.39 9.70
CA VAL A 79 -8.42 5.81 10.60
C VAL A 79 -7.79 4.75 11.49
N THR A 80 -6.86 3.95 10.95
CA THR A 80 -6.11 2.94 11.71
C THR A 80 -5.31 3.56 12.84
N HIS A 81 -4.45 4.53 12.52
CA HIS A 81 -3.59 5.17 13.52
C HIS A 81 -4.39 5.95 14.57
N GLU A 82 -5.46 6.65 14.16
CA GLU A 82 -6.32 7.36 15.10
C GLU A 82 -7.04 6.41 16.07
N ALA A 83 -7.58 5.28 15.57
CA ALA A 83 -8.22 4.29 16.42
C ALA A 83 -7.23 3.70 17.44
N VAL A 84 -6.00 3.36 17.01
CA VAL A 84 -4.97 2.86 17.93
C VAL A 84 -4.56 3.92 18.95
N ARG A 85 -4.37 5.18 18.53
CA ARG A 85 -4.08 6.30 19.43
C ARG A 85 -5.15 6.44 20.53
N ARG A 86 -6.43 6.39 20.16
CA ARG A 86 -7.54 6.46 21.14
C ARG A 86 -7.54 5.31 22.14
N LEU A 87 -7.24 4.07 21.70
CA LEU A 87 -7.13 2.93 22.61
C LEU A 87 -5.96 3.08 23.58
N VAL A 88 -4.82 3.59 23.11
CA VAL A 88 -3.62 3.83 23.95
C VAL A 88 -3.88 4.93 24.97
N ASP A 89 -4.45 6.06 24.56
CA ASP A 89 -4.80 7.17 25.44
C ASP A 89 -5.81 6.76 26.53
N ALA A 90 -6.74 5.87 26.17
CA ALA A 90 -7.70 5.29 27.10
C ALA A 90 -7.11 4.17 27.98
N GLY A 91 -5.86 3.75 27.76
CA GLY A 91 -5.21 2.66 28.48
C GLY A 91 -5.85 1.29 28.22
N GLU A 92 -6.50 1.10 27.07
CA GLU A 92 -7.20 -0.13 26.75
C GLU A 92 -6.24 -1.27 26.36
N GLU A 93 -6.47 -2.46 26.90
CA GLU A 93 -5.73 -3.68 26.52
C GLU A 93 -5.94 -4.07 25.05
N ALA A 94 -7.01 -3.59 24.43
CA ALA A 94 -7.31 -3.80 23.01
C ALA A 94 -6.35 -3.07 22.05
N ALA A 95 -5.54 -2.13 22.54
CA ALA A 95 -4.53 -1.47 21.72
C ALA A 95 -3.45 -2.50 21.29
N PRO A 96 -3.21 -2.67 19.96
CA PRO A 96 -2.19 -3.58 19.45
C PRO A 96 -0.80 -3.18 19.95
N HIS A 97 0.15 -4.12 19.87
CA HIS A 97 1.54 -3.85 20.20
C HIS A 97 2.26 -3.09 19.09
N GLU A 98 1.92 -3.38 17.82
CA GLU A 98 2.64 -2.87 16.66
C GLU A 98 1.70 -2.56 15.48
N ILE A 99 2.07 -1.56 14.69
CA ILE A 99 1.48 -1.29 13.36
C ILE A 99 2.59 -1.39 12.31
N TRP A 100 2.37 -2.23 11.31
CA TRP A 100 3.27 -2.43 10.17
C TRP A 100 2.60 -1.94 8.87
N TRP A 101 3.40 -1.34 7.99
CA TRP A 101 2.95 -0.86 6.69
C TRP A 101 3.40 -1.82 5.61
N ALA A 102 2.46 -2.40 4.88
CA ALA A 102 2.77 -3.28 3.75
C ALA A 102 3.31 -2.47 2.57
N VAL A 103 4.47 -2.88 2.04
CA VAL A 103 5.18 -2.22 0.94
C VAL A 103 5.74 -3.23 -0.06
N THR A 104 5.99 -2.79 -1.29
CA THR A 104 6.60 -3.63 -2.34
C THR A 104 8.11 -3.40 -2.36
N PRO A 105 8.95 -4.42 -2.12
CA PRO A 105 10.41 -4.27 -2.20
C PRO A 105 10.88 -4.01 -3.64
N ALA A 106 11.59 -2.91 -3.85
CA ALA A 106 12.02 -2.46 -5.18
C ALA A 106 12.99 -3.43 -5.85
N GLY A 107 14.03 -3.89 -5.15
CA GLY A 107 15.00 -4.84 -5.68
C GLY A 107 14.39 -6.21 -5.97
N ALA A 108 13.48 -6.72 -5.14
CA ALA A 108 12.75 -7.95 -5.45
C ALA A 108 11.89 -7.80 -6.72
N PHE A 109 11.18 -6.68 -6.87
CA PHE A 109 10.41 -6.36 -8.06
C PHE A 109 11.30 -6.30 -9.31
N HIS A 110 12.38 -5.51 -9.26
CA HIS A 110 13.30 -5.36 -10.39
C HIS A 110 14.01 -6.67 -10.75
N ALA A 111 14.39 -7.49 -9.76
CA ALA A 111 15.01 -8.79 -10.00
C ALA A 111 14.06 -9.74 -10.74
N ALA A 112 12.78 -9.78 -10.36
CA ALA A 112 11.78 -10.60 -11.04
C ALA A 112 11.45 -10.09 -12.45
N MET A 113 11.42 -8.77 -12.65
CA MET A 113 11.15 -8.18 -13.97
C MET A 113 12.36 -8.21 -14.91
N ALA A 114 13.58 -8.37 -14.40
CA ALA A 114 14.79 -8.37 -15.21
C ALA A 114 14.80 -9.51 -16.24
N GLY A 115 14.67 -9.16 -17.52
CA GLY A 115 14.61 -10.13 -18.62
C GLY A 115 13.30 -10.89 -18.71
N ALA A 116 12.25 -10.46 -18.00
CA ALA A 116 10.92 -10.99 -18.15
C ALA A 116 10.34 -10.63 -19.52
N GLU A 117 9.72 -11.61 -20.17
CA GLU A 117 8.91 -11.33 -21.35
C GLU A 117 7.58 -10.73 -20.90
N VAL A 118 7.18 -9.61 -21.49
CA VAL A 118 5.88 -8.99 -21.19
C VAL A 118 4.80 -9.65 -22.04
N PRO A 119 3.68 -10.11 -21.45
CA PRO A 119 2.58 -10.69 -22.21
C PRO A 119 2.02 -9.75 -23.28
N GLU A 120 1.55 -10.30 -24.40
CA GLU A 120 0.99 -9.51 -25.50
C GLU A 120 -0.16 -8.60 -25.01
N GLY A 121 -0.10 -7.32 -25.39
CA GLY A 121 -1.05 -6.29 -24.98
C GLY A 121 -0.81 -5.71 -23.59
N TRP A 122 0.13 -6.24 -22.81
CA TRP A 122 0.60 -5.61 -21.58
C TRP A 122 1.86 -4.78 -21.85
N ARG A 123 2.27 -4.00 -20.85
CA ARG A 123 3.48 -3.18 -20.91
C ARG A 123 4.28 -3.26 -19.63
N GLU A 124 5.55 -2.87 -19.73
CA GLU A 124 6.41 -2.60 -18.57
C GLU A 124 5.92 -1.36 -17.81
N ALA A 125 6.23 -1.31 -16.52
CA ALA A 125 6.02 -0.13 -15.70
C ALA A 125 7.05 0.95 -16.05
N GLU A 126 6.60 2.20 -16.16
CA GLU A 126 7.49 3.36 -16.16
C GLU A 126 7.83 3.79 -14.73
N ASP A 127 8.85 4.64 -14.59
CA ASP A 127 9.27 5.17 -13.31
C ASP A 127 8.10 5.85 -12.56
N GLY A 128 7.81 5.36 -11.35
CA GLY A 128 6.78 5.89 -10.47
C GLY A 128 5.36 5.36 -10.70
N GLU A 129 5.13 4.48 -11.68
CA GLU A 129 3.79 3.89 -11.89
C GLU A 129 3.47 2.73 -10.94
N VAL A 130 4.50 2.13 -10.36
CA VAL A 130 4.39 1.13 -9.30
C VAL A 130 5.02 1.70 -8.04
N ALA A 131 4.28 1.67 -6.93
CA ALA A 131 4.79 2.08 -5.64
C ALA A 131 5.80 1.05 -5.12
N LEU A 132 7.08 1.38 -5.21
CA LEU A 132 8.21 0.55 -4.79
C LEU A 132 8.98 1.25 -3.66
N VAL A 133 9.49 0.45 -2.71
CA VAL A 133 10.29 0.93 -1.59
C VAL A 133 11.65 0.24 -1.62
N ALA A 134 12.72 1.02 -1.57
CA ALA A 134 14.08 0.48 -1.52
C ALA A 134 14.32 -0.32 -0.23
N GLU A 135 15.04 -1.44 -0.34
CA GLU A 135 15.22 -2.41 0.74
C GLU A 135 15.77 -1.79 2.04
N GLU A 136 16.62 -0.77 1.96
CA GLU A 136 17.17 -0.08 3.14
C GLU A 136 16.13 0.65 3.99
N PHE A 137 14.93 0.89 3.44
CA PHE A 137 13.81 1.49 4.15
C PHE A 137 12.79 0.45 4.64
N ILE A 138 13.02 -0.85 4.41
CA ILE A 138 12.14 -1.95 4.80
C ILE A 138 12.67 -2.59 6.09
N ASP A 139 11.81 -2.71 7.09
CA ASP A 139 12.20 -3.17 8.43
C ASP A 139 12.04 -4.69 8.59
N ALA A 140 11.14 -5.32 7.82
CA ALA A 140 10.93 -6.75 7.83
C ALA A 140 10.50 -7.29 6.46
N PHE A 141 10.85 -8.56 6.19
CA PHE A 141 10.43 -9.31 5.02
C PHE A 141 9.74 -10.60 5.46
N VAL A 142 8.63 -10.92 4.82
CA VAL A 142 7.95 -12.21 4.98
C VAL A 142 8.11 -12.99 3.68
N GLN A 143 8.80 -14.12 3.76
CA GLN A 143 9.00 -15.04 2.63
C GLN A 143 7.92 -16.12 2.67
N GLY A 144 7.04 -16.12 1.66
CA GLY A 144 6.04 -17.17 1.46
C GLY A 144 6.67 -18.45 0.93
N ALA A 145 6.13 -19.60 1.35
CA ALA A 145 6.41 -20.89 0.75
C ALA A 145 5.69 -21.03 -0.61
N PRO A 146 6.08 -21.98 -1.48
CA PRO A 146 5.43 -22.17 -2.78
C PRO A 146 3.91 -22.32 -2.72
N GLU A 147 3.39 -22.97 -1.66
CA GLU A 147 1.95 -23.10 -1.39
C GLU A 147 1.27 -21.75 -1.08
N ASP A 148 1.94 -20.84 -0.37
CA ASP A 148 1.43 -19.50 -0.06
C ASP A 148 1.36 -18.67 -1.33
N VAL A 149 2.39 -18.74 -2.18
CA VAL A 149 2.41 -18.05 -3.47
C VAL A 149 1.33 -18.59 -4.41
N ALA A 150 1.13 -19.90 -4.43
CA ALA A 150 0.03 -20.51 -5.20
C ALA A 150 -1.35 -20.08 -4.67
N ALA A 151 -1.51 -19.97 -3.34
CA ALA A 151 -2.74 -19.46 -2.74
C ALA A 151 -2.97 -17.97 -3.06
N LYS A 152 -1.92 -17.14 -3.01
CA LYS A 152 -1.94 -15.73 -3.42
C LYS A 152 -2.36 -15.59 -4.87
N ARG A 153 -1.75 -16.36 -5.78
CA ARG A 153 -2.13 -16.38 -7.21
C ARG A 153 -3.60 -16.73 -7.40
N LYS A 154 -4.09 -17.78 -6.72
CA LYS A 154 -5.50 -18.19 -6.80
C LYS A 154 -6.45 -17.11 -6.24
N ALA A 155 -6.08 -16.46 -5.14
CA ALA A 155 -6.86 -15.37 -4.56
C ALA A 155 -6.93 -14.17 -5.52
N MET A 156 -5.78 -13.76 -6.09
CA MET A 156 -5.70 -12.70 -7.09
C MET A 156 -6.57 -13.02 -8.33
N ALA A 157 -6.45 -14.23 -8.88
CA ALA A 157 -7.24 -14.65 -10.05
C ALA A 157 -8.76 -14.65 -9.80
N ALA A 158 -9.22 -14.77 -8.54
CA ALA A 158 -10.64 -14.66 -8.20
C ALA A 158 -11.20 -13.24 -8.38
N HIS A 159 -10.34 -12.21 -8.41
CA HIS A 159 -10.72 -10.81 -8.66
C HIS A 159 -10.70 -10.46 -10.15
N ALA A 160 -11.29 -11.32 -10.99
CA ALA A 160 -11.19 -11.29 -12.45
C ALA A 160 -11.57 -9.95 -13.11
N THR A 161 -12.45 -9.15 -12.48
CA THR A 161 -12.84 -7.82 -12.97
C THR A 161 -11.81 -6.72 -12.70
N GLN A 162 -10.85 -6.97 -11.80
CA GLN A 162 -9.91 -5.98 -11.28
C GLN A 162 -8.50 -6.20 -11.82
N LEU A 163 -8.08 -7.47 -11.90
CA LEU A 163 -6.76 -7.85 -12.36
C LEU A 163 -6.80 -9.14 -13.16
N TRP A 164 -5.77 -9.35 -13.97
CA TRP A 164 -5.57 -10.55 -14.76
C TRP A 164 -4.19 -11.14 -14.48
N VAL A 165 -4.10 -12.46 -14.38
CA VAL A 165 -2.85 -13.19 -14.14
C VAL A 165 -2.45 -13.92 -15.41
N ALA A 166 -1.16 -13.88 -15.75
CA ALA A 166 -0.59 -14.58 -16.90
C ALA A 166 -0.24 -16.04 -16.57
N ASP A 167 -1.21 -16.82 -16.07
CA ASP A 167 -1.07 -18.24 -15.68
C ASP A 167 -1.87 -19.21 -16.57
N GLY A 168 -2.24 -18.76 -17.77
CA GLY A 168 -3.02 -19.50 -18.75
C GLY A 168 -4.52 -19.51 -18.48
N THR A 169 -5.00 -18.91 -17.38
CA THR A 169 -6.43 -18.89 -17.05
C THR A 169 -7.22 -17.93 -17.93
N ARG A 170 -8.51 -18.23 -18.12
CA ARG A 170 -9.50 -17.39 -18.81
C ARG A 170 -10.69 -17.17 -17.90
N THR A 171 -11.32 -16.00 -18.02
CA THR A 171 -12.56 -15.69 -17.31
C THR A 171 -13.52 -14.97 -18.27
N ASP A 172 -14.78 -14.79 -17.86
CA ASP A 172 -15.77 -14.07 -18.67
C ASP A 172 -15.37 -12.61 -18.96
N VAL A 173 -14.48 -12.04 -18.14
CA VAL A 173 -13.97 -10.67 -18.27
C VAL A 173 -12.48 -10.61 -18.69
N ASN A 174 -11.84 -11.76 -18.86
CA ASN A 174 -10.50 -11.92 -19.42
C ASN A 174 -10.52 -13.06 -20.45
N PRO A 175 -10.95 -12.78 -21.70
CA PRO A 175 -11.10 -13.81 -22.70
C PRO A 175 -9.76 -14.27 -23.29
N GLU A 176 -8.66 -13.57 -23.05
CA GLU A 176 -7.35 -13.88 -23.65
C GLU A 176 -6.42 -14.52 -22.62
N ALA A 177 -6.15 -15.82 -22.81
CA ALA A 177 -5.18 -16.53 -21.99
C ALA A 177 -3.77 -16.00 -22.29
N ARG A 178 -3.02 -15.70 -21.23
CA ARG A 178 -1.60 -15.39 -21.24
C ARG A 178 -0.93 -16.36 -20.29
N ASP A 179 0.16 -16.99 -20.69
CA ASP A 179 0.92 -17.93 -19.84
C ASP A 179 2.39 -17.56 -19.94
N VAL A 180 2.83 -16.75 -18.99
CA VAL A 180 4.18 -16.18 -18.97
C VAL A 180 4.70 -16.21 -17.55
N VAL A 181 5.94 -16.69 -17.43
CA VAL A 181 6.69 -16.76 -16.18
C VAL A 181 8.01 -16.04 -16.39
N THR A 182 8.44 -15.27 -15.39
CA THR A 182 9.73 -14.58 -15.40
C THR A 182 10.90 -15.60 -15.42
N PRO A 183 12.14 -15.18 -15.75
CA PRO A 183 13.32 -16.05 -15.66
C PRO A 183 13.54 -16.65 -14.25
N THR A 184 13.04 -15.98 -13.21
CA THR A 184 13.15 -16.39 -11.80
C THR A 184 11.95 -17.20 -11.31
N GLY A 185 10.91 -17.40 -12.11
CA GLY A 185 9.80 -18.31 -11.82
C GLY A 185 8.51 -17.66 -11.32
N GLU A 186 8.41 -16.34 -11.28
CA GLU A 186 7.20 -15.62 -10.90
C GLU A 186 6.21 -15.52 -12.05
N TYR A 187 4.92 -15.64 -11.74
CA TYR A 187 3.86 -15.26 -12.68
C TYR A 187 3.70 -13.75 -12.69
N LEU A 188 3.31 -13.20 -13.85
CA LEU A 188 2.96 -11.78 -13.97
C LEU A 188 1.46 -11.57 -13.80
N PHE A 189 1.07 -10.39 -13.33
CA PHE A 189 -0.30 -9.90 -13.35
C PHE A 189 -0.35 -8.46 -13.84
N ALA A 190 -1.52 -8.01 -14.27
CA ALA A 190 -1.78 -6.62 -14.61
C ALA A 190 -3.18 -6.19 -14.15
N LEU A 191 -3.33 -4.89 -13.89
CA LEU A 191 -4.64 -4.25 -13.69
C LEU A 191 -5.20 -3.77 -15.03
N SER A 192 -6.30 -3.01 -15.01
CA SER A 192 -6.88 -2.42 -16.22
C SER A 192 -5.96 -1.44 -16.98
N ASN A 193 -4.88 -0.97 -16.35
CA ASN A 193 -3.85 -0.13 -16.98
C ASN A 193 -2.80 -0.95 -17.77
N LEU A 194 -2.90 -2.28 -17.71
CA LEU A 194 -2.05 -3.25 -18.44
C LEU A 194 -0.57 -3.18 -18.06
N ILE A 195 -0.24 -2.61 -16.90
CA ILE A 195 1.12 -2.60 -16.36
C ILE A 195 1.42 -3.96 -15.74
N SER A 196 2.48 -4.60 -16.22
CA SER A 196 2.92 -5.92 -15.75
C SER A 196 3.66 -5.82 -14.43
N GLN A 197 3.28 -6.68 -13.49
CA GLN A 197 3.87 -6.76 -12.14
C GLN A 197 4.06 -8.23 -11.76
N PRO A 198 5.14 -8.61 -11.06
CA PRO A 198 5.36 -9.98 -10.64
C PRO A 198 4.55 -10.31 -9.40
N ILE A 199 4.02 -11.53 -9.34
CA ILE A 199 3.50 -12.11 -8.09
C ILE A 199 4.70 -12.57 -7.27
N LEU A 200 5.26 -11.64 -6.49
CA LEU A 200 6.44 -11.88 -5.67
C LEU A 200 6.16 -12.89 -4.54
N PRO A 201 7.14 -13.77 -4.24
CA PRO A 201 7.07 -14.68 -3.10
C PRO A 201 7.45 -14.02 -1.77
N VAL A 202 7.90 -12.77 -1.81
CA VAL A 202 8.29 -11.97 -0.64
C VAL A 202 7.40 -10.74 -0.52
N GLU A 203 7.05 -10.39 0.71
CA GLU A 203 6.33 -9.16 1.06
C GLU A 203 7.17 -8.32 2.04
N GLY A 204 7.26 -7.01 1.78
CA GLY A 204 8.00 -6.07 2.62
C GLY A 204 7.10 -5.34 3.60
N TYR A 205 7.65 -5.02 4.78
CA TYR A 205 6.94 -4.31 5.82
C TYR A 205 7.84 -3.24 6.46
N GLN A 206 7.30 -2.02 6.60
CA GLN A 206 7.92 -0.97 7.40
C GLN A 206 7.26 -0.93 8.78
N LEU A 207 8.04 -0.81 9.84
CA LEU A 207 7.53 -0.62 11.18
C LEU A 207 7.04 0.82 11.32
N GLY A 208 5.72 0.97 11.41
CA GLY A 208 5.06 2.26 11.47
C GLY A 208 4.90 2.80 12.88
N TRP A 209 4.60 1.92 13.84
CA TRP A 209 4.35 2.29 15.23
C TRP A 209 4.52 1.10 16.19
N VAL A 210 5.01 1.38 17.39
CA VAL A 210 5.14 0.43 18.51
C VAL A 210 4.59 1.05 19.79
N LYS A 211 3.80 0.25 20.52
CA LYS A 211 3.22 0.60 21.81
C LYS A 211 4.31 0.83 22.86
N ASN A 212 4.24 1.96 23.56
CA ASN A 212 5.18 2.35 24.63
C ASN A 212 6.66 2.44 24.20
N ALA A 213 6.94 2.57 22.90
CA ALA A 213 8.31 2.74 22.43
C ALA A 213 8.85 4.16 22.69
N ASP A 214 10.17 4.30 22.58
CA ASP A 214 10.83 5.62 22.62
C ASP A 214 10.25 6.52 21.50
N PRO A 215 10.09 7.84 21.74
CA PRO A 215 9.60 8.76 20.71
C PRO A 215 10.33 8.69 19.36
N ASN A 216 11.59 8.24 19.34
CA ASN A 216 12.39 8.08 18.12
C ASN A 216 12.19 6.73 17.39
N THR A 217 11.54 5.76 18.02
CA THR A 217 11.28 4.43 17.42
C THR A 217 10.11 4.49 16.44
N ASN A 218 9.12 5.33 16.71
CA ASN A 218 7.98 5.50 15.83
C ASN A 218 8.36 6.42 14.68
N ARG A 219 8.19 5.94 13.44
CA ARG A 219 8.28 6.81 12.26
C ARG A 219 7.31 7.97 12.48
N GLN A 220 7.72 9.21 12.14
CA GLN A 220 6.87 10.38 12.39
C GLN A 220 5.53 10.22 11.67
N ILE A 221 4.49 9.86 12.43
CA ILE A 221 3.12 9.87 11.95
C ILE A 221 2.65 11.31 12.14
N SER A 222 2.82 12.14 11.11
CA SER A 222 2.16 13.45 11.13
C SER A 222 0.65 13.22 11.01
N LEU A 223 -0.02 13.13 12.16
CA LEU A 223 -1.48 13.09 12.25
C LEU A 223 -2.12 14.47 12.08
N LEU A 224 -1.31 15.55 12.08
CA LEU A 224 -1.79 16.91 12.38
C LEU A 224 -1.53 17.96 11.30
N HIS A 225 -0.78 17.69 10.23
CA HIS A 225 -0.57 18.69 9.16
C HIS A 225 -0.93 18.13 7.79
N PHE A 226 -2.06 18.63 7.30
CA PHE A 226 -2.52 18.55 5.92
C PHE A 226 -1.65 19.47 5.07
N ASP A 227 -0.57 18.96 4.49
CA ASP A 227 0.04 19.56 3.30
C ASP A 227 0.58 18.45 2.41
N PHE A 228 -0.05 18.30 1.26
CA PHE A 228 0.47 17.49 0.17
C PHE A 228 1.71 18.21 -0.39
N VAL A 229 2.91 17.78 -0.03
CA VAL A 229 4.10 18.06 -0.84
C VAL A 229 4.33 16.81 -1.68
N VAL A 230 3.80 16.84 -2.91
CA VAL A 230 4.31 15.98 -3.99
C VAL A 230 5.79 16.36 -4.14
N PRO A 231 6.76 15.45 -3.93
CA PRO A 231 8.13 15.74 -4.26
C PRO A 231 8.15 15.96 -5.78
N SER A 232 8.35 17.21 -6.22
CA SER A 232 8.73 17.46 -7.60
C SER A 232 10.03 16.70 -7.83
N ASN A 233 10.01 15.76 -8.79
CA ASN A 233 11.15 14.98 -9.24
C ASN A 233 12.45 15.80 -9.14
N GLY A 234 13.37 15.31 -8.31
CA GLY A 234 14.72 15.85 -8.22
C GLY A 234 15.37 15.71 -9.59
N THR A 235 15.45 16.81 -10.33
CA THR A 235 16.33 16.89 -11.49
C THR A 235 17.76 16.84 -10.98
N ALA A 236 18.44 15.78 -11.40
CA ALA A 236 19.88 15.60 -11.59
C ALA A 236 20.82 16.68 -11.00
N GLN A 237 21.78 16.19 -10.24
CA GLN A 237 23.06 16.81 -9.98
C GLN A 237 23.62 17.51 -11.24
N GLU A 238 23.78 18.82 -11.19
CA GLU A 238 24.84 19.48 -11.95
C GLU A 238 26.03 19.73 -11.02
N HIS A 239 27.07 18.93 -11.25
CA HIS A 239 28.42 19.24 -10.83
C HIS A 239 28.84 20.59 -11.42
N GLY A 240 29.10 21.57 -10.54
CA GLY A 240 29.51 22.93 -10.92
C GLY A 240 30.65 23.44 -10.05
N ASN A 241 31.83 22.86 -10.24
CA ASN A 241 33.18 23.41 -10.16
C ASN A 241 33.49 24.56 -9.16
N ASP A 242 34.46 24.28 -8.29
CA ASP A 242 35.20 25.24 -7.46
C ASP A 242 35.67 26.48 -8.25
N GLY A 243 35.12 27.63 -7.88
CA GLY A 243 35.46 28.94 -8.44
C GLY A 243 35.79 29.94 -7.33
N LYS A 244 37.04 29.90 -6.88
CA LYS A 244 37.67 30.79 -5.89
C LYS A 244 37.56 32.27 -6.33
N VAL A 245 36.64 33.04 -5.74
CA VAL A 245 36.62 34.51 -5.93
C VAL A 245 37.53 35.15 -4.89
N ARG A 246 38.71 35.58 -5.36
CA ARG A 246 39.56 36.56 -4.68
C ARG A 246 38.80 37.89 -4.59
N GLY A 247 38.78 38.47 -3.40
CA GLY A 247 38.57 39.91 -3.26
C GLY A 247 39.81 40.66 -3.73
N GLU A 248 39.60 41.80 -4.36
CA GLU A 248 40.52 42.95 -4.29
C GLU A 248 39.80 44.22 -4.76
N ASN A 249 40.15 45.30 -4.08
CA ASN A 249 39.68 46.67 -4.25
C ASN A 249 40.18 47.28 -5.57
N GLY A 250 39.42 48.22 -6.12
CA GLY A 250 39.82 49.08 -7.23
C GLY A 250 38.65 49.74 -7.91
#